data_AF-A0A9W7GK08-F1
#
_entry.id   AF-A0A9W7GK08-F1
#
_cell.length_a   1.000
_cell.length_b   1.000
_cell.length_c   1.000
_cell.angle_alpha   90.00
_cell.angle_beta   90.00
_cell.angle_gamma   90.00
#
_symmetry.space_group_name_H-M   'P 1'
#
loop_
_entity.id
_entity.type
_entity.pdbx_description
1 polymer ?
#
loop_
_entity_poly.entity_id
_entity_poly.type
_entity_poly.pdbx_seq_one_letter_code
_entity_poly.pdbx_strand_id
1 'polypeptide(L)'
;MVDPTSRSKACPWLPRPINLDGTMVGDAGFDPLYLSSIEKNFAGFIQPPQWEDQGDGISTLYWMREAELKHGRVAMLAWFGWLAADGAFGFPLRFPASVYQDVPSSYAAHDVMVSQGSMGFILGAAAFIEIVCAAVLVEVSKGESDRAAGDYSLDPLQMLKGKTGEEVDRMKLRELKNGRLAMLAFAGVVTQNQLGHTAFPYI
;
A
#
# COMPACT_ATOMS: atom_id res chain seq x y z
N MET A 1 -4.94 -6.76 -24.65
CA MET A 1 -4.04 -6.89 -23.48
C MET A 1 -2.59 -6.47 -23.74
N VAL A 2 -2.02 -6.68 -24.93
CA VAL A 2 -0.60 -6.39 -25.21
C VAL A 2 -0.46 -5.41 -26.38
N ASP A 3 0.45 -4.44 -26.28
CA ASP A 3 0.87 -3.60 -27.40
C ASP A 3 2.05 -4.26 -28.14
N PRO A 4 1.86 -4.73 -29.40
CA PRO A 4 2.94 -5.38 -30.16
C PRO A 4 4.00 -4.40 -30.66
N THR A 5 3.76 -3.09 -30.58
CA THR A 5 4.58 -2.05 -31.21
C THR A 5 5.70 -1.56 -30.29
N SER A 6 5.42 -1.46 -28.99
CA SER A 6 6.37 -0.96 -27.99
C SER A 6 6.82 -2.05 -27.03
N ARG A 7 8.06 -1.93 -26.53
CA ARG A 7 8.64 -2.85 -25.55
C ARG A 7 8.61 -2.24 -24.16
N SER A 8 8.49 -3.09 -23.14
CA SER A 8 8.60 -2.67 -21.74
C SER A 8 10.01 -2.12 -21.45
N LYS A 9 10.12 -1.01 -20.70
CA LYS A 9 11.43 -0.47 -20.31
C LYS A 9 12.14 -1.38 -19.30
N ALA A 10 11.39 -2.00 -18.39
CA ALA A 10 11.94 -2.88 -17.36
C ALA A 10 12.28 -4.29 -17.88
N CYS A 11 11.48 -4.82 -18.81
CA CYS A 11 11.73 -6.11 -19.46
C CYS A 11 11.78 -5.92 -20.99
N PRO A 12 12.91 -5.48 -21.56
CA PRO A 12 13.00 -5.12 -22.99
C PRO A 12 12.64 -6.23 -23.98
N TRP A 13 12.67 -7.50 -23.54
CA TRP A 13 12.27 -8.65 -24.33
C TRP A 13 10.75 -8.86 -24.38
N LEU A 14 9.97 -8.26 -23.46
CA LEU A 14 8.51 -8.35 -23.43
C LEU A 14 7.87 -7.13 -24.11
N PRO A 15 6.77 -7.35 -24.85
CA PRO A 15 5.92 -6.24 -25.32
C PRO A 15 5.28 -5.52 -24.13
N ARG A 16 4.98 -4.24 -24.32
CA ARG A 16 4.41 -3.40 -23.25
C ARG A 16 2.93 -3.76 -23.03
N PRO A 17 2.45 -3.83 -21.78
CA PRO A 17 1.02 -3.88 -21.51
C PRO A 17 0.32 -2.61 -22.01
N ILE A 18 -0.91 -2.73 -22.52
CA ILE A 18 -1.63 -1.59 -23.13
C ILE A 18 -1.86 -0.47 -22.11
N ASN A 19 -2.13 -0.83 -20.86
CA ASN A 19 -2.48 0.11 -19.80
C ASN A 19 -1.26 0.80 -19.17
N LEU A 20 -0.04 0.29 -19.37
CA LEU A 20 1.19 0.90 -18.85
C LEU A 20 1.81 1.82 -19.91
N ASP A 21 1.22 2.99 -20.07
CA ASP A 21 1.57 3.94 -21.13
C ASP A 21 2.68 4.94 -20.77
N GLY A 22 3.10 4.98 -19.50
CA GLY A 22 4.05 5.95 -18.96
C GLY A 22 3.41 7.22 -18.41
N THR A 23 2.08 7.35 -18.43
CA THR A 23 1.36 8.49 -17.83
C THR A 23 1.39 8.45 -16.31
N MET A 24 1.44 7.25 -15.72
CA MET A 24 1.53 7.10 -14.28
C MET A 24 2.94 7.39 -13.77
N VAL A 25 3.01 8.12 -12.65
CA VAL A 25 4.26 8.33 -11.92
C VAL A 25 4.86 6.99 -11.49
N GLY A 26 6.14 6.81 -11.79
CA GLY A 26 6.88 5.59 -11.39
C GLY A 26 6.59 4.36 -12.25
N ASP A 27 6.02 4.56 -13.44
CA ASP A 27 5.85 3.52 -14.45
C ASP A 27 7.17 3.23 -15.21
N ALA A 28 7.61 1.97 -15.12
CA ALA A 28 8.74 1.43 -15.86
C ALA A 28 8.30 0.35 -16.89
N GLY A 29 7.00 0.19 -17.11
CA GLY A 29 6.43 -0.89 -17.91
C GLY A 29 6.61 -2.28 -17.29
N PHE A 30 6.88 -2.37 -15.99
CA PHE A 30 7.13 -3.64 -15.31
C PHE A 30 5.81 -4.32 -14.94
N ASP A 31 5.28 -5.14 -15.85
CA ASP A 31 4.18 -6.06 -15.57
C ASP A 31 4.34 -7.29 -16.49
N PRO A 32 5.24 -8.23 -16.11
CA PRO A 32 5.52 -9.40 -16.93
C PRO A 32 4.36 -10.40 -17.01
N LEU A 33 3.37 -10.28 -16.11
CA LEU A 33 2.20 -11.16 -16.02
C LEU A 33 0.92 -10.54 -16.59
N TYR A 34 1.00 -9.31 -17.13
CA TYR A 34 -0.13 -8.56 -17.68
C TYR A 34 -1.30 -8.38 -16.71
N LEU A 35 -1.02 -8.24 -15.41
CA LEU A 35 -2.04 -8.02 -14.37
C LEU A 35 -2.82 -6.72 -14.62
N SER A 36 -2.15 -5.69 -15.13
CA SER A 36 -2.77 -4.42 -15.50
C SER A 36 -3.80 -4.55 -16.62
N SER A 37 -3.73 -5.62 -17.42
CA SER A 37 -4.56 -5.84 -18.61
C SER A 37 -5.73 -6.78 -18.36
N ILE A 38 -5.98 -7.19 -17.11
CA ILE A 38 -7.12 -8.02 -16.75
C ILE A 38 -8.40 -7.21 -16.98
N GLU A 39 -9.31 -7.73 -17.81
CA GLU A 39 -10.59 -7.09 -18.11
C GLU A 39 -11.63 -7.48 -17.04
N LYS A 40 -11.42 -7.00 -15.81
CA LYS A 40 -12.36 -7.17 -14.70
C LYS A 40 -12.52 -5.89 -13.89
N ASN A 41 -13.74 -5.64 -13.44
CA ASN A 41 -14.02 -4.57 -12.50
C ASN A 41 -13.75 -5.06 -11.07
N PHE A 42 -12.64 -4.62 -10.47
CA PHE A 42 -12.25 -4.98 -9.12
C PHE A 42 -13.07 -4.27 -8.02
N ALA A 43 -13.81 -3.20 -8.33
CA ALA A 43 -14.77 -2.62 -7.38
C ALA A 43 -15.88 -3.60 -7.00
N GLY A 44 -16.08 -4.67 -7.80
CA GLY A 44 -16.96 -5.80 -7.49
C GLY A 44 -16.71 -6.47 -6.13
N PHE A 45 -15.51 -6.34 -5.56
CA PHE A 45 -15.19 -6.84 -4.21
C PHE A 45 -15.82 -5.99 -3.09
N ILE A 46 -16.06 -4.71 -3.33
CA ILE A 46 -16.67 -3.78 -2.37
C ILE A 46 -18.18 -3.77 -2.57
N GLN A 47 -18.61 -3.55 -3.81
CA GLN A 47 -20.01 -3.50 -4.20
C GLN A 47 -20.26 -4.56 -5.27
N PRO A 48 -21.09 -5.59 -5.00
CA PRO A 48 -21.40 -6.61 -5.99
C PRO A 48 -21.89 -6.00 -7.31
N PRO A 49 -21.44 -6.49 -8.48
CA PRO A 49 -21.82 -5.94 -9.78
C PRO A 49 -23.33 -5.97 -10.06
N GLN A 50 -24.10 -6.78 -9.32
CA GLN A 50 -25.54 -6.93 -9.51
C GLN A 50 -26.37 -5.85 -8.79
N TRP A 51 -25.77 -5.02 -7.93
CA TRP A 51 -26.53 -4.01 -7.19
C TRP A 51 -26.96 -2.84 -8.06
N GLU A 52 -26.11 -2.34 -8.95
CA GLU A 52 -26.37 -1.17 -9.80
C GLU A 52 -25.58 -1.25 -11.10
N ASP A 53 -26.04 -0.55 -12.15
CA ASP A 53 -25.30 -0.40 -13.40
C ASP A 53 -24.02 0.43 -13.17
N GLN A 54 -22.88 -0.24 -12.98
CA GLN A 54 -21.59 0.40 -12.65
C GLN A 54 -20.92 1.15 -13.83
N GLY A 55 -21.67 1.55 -14.87
CA GLY A 55 -21.13 2.24 -16.05
C GLY A 55 -19.96 1.49 -16.69
N ASP A 56 -18.87 2.21 -17.00
CA ASP A 56 -17.63 1.65 -17.55
C ASP A 56 -16.78 0.89 -16.50
N GLY A 57 -17.16 0.96 -15.22
CA GLY A 57 -16.43 0.34 -14.11
C GLY A 57 -15.09 1.00 -13.80
N ILE A 58 -14.44 0.54 -12.71
CA ILE A 58 -13.11 1.05 -12.36
C ILE A 58 -12.04 0.46 -13.28
N SER A 59 -11.15 1.30 -13.78
CA SER A 59 -9.97 0.83 -14.52
C SER A 59 -9.14 -0.10 -13.62
N THR A 60 -8.74 -1.27 -14.16
CA THR A 60 -7.87 -2.21 -13.44
C THR A 60 -6.57 -1.55 -13.00
N LEU A 61 -5.99 -0.68 -13.84
CA LEU A 61 -4.77 0.03 -13.49
C LEU A 61 -4.98 0.99 -12.32
N TYR A 62 -6.13 1.67 -12.26
CA TYR A 62 -6.49 2.54 -11.14
C TYR A 62 -6.57 1.73 -9.83
N TRP A 63 -7.29 0.61 -9.85
CA TRP A 63 -7.41 -0.27 -8.69
C TRP A 63 -6.05 -0.78 -8.20
N MET A 64 -5.19 -1.23 -9.13
CA MET A 64 -3.85 -1.73 -8.80
C MET A 64 -2.96 -0.61 -8.21
N ARG A 65 -3.10 0.63 -8.67
CA ARG A 65 -2.39 1.78 -8.09
C ARG A 65 -2.86 2.11 -6.69
N GLU A 66 -4.18 2.11 -6.45
CA GLU A 66 -4.75 2.33 -5.12
C GLU A 66 -4.24 1.25 -4.15
N ALA A 67 -4.24 -0.01 -4.59
CA ALA A 67 -3.71 -1.12 -3.83
C ALA A 67 -2.21 -0.96 -3.53
N GLU A 68 -1.39 -0.63 -4.54
CA GLU A 68 0.05 -0.42 -4.36
C GLU A 68 0.37 0.67 -3.32
N LEU A 69 -0.34 1.80 -3.39
CA LEU A 69 -0.15 2.90 -2.44
C LEU A 69 -0.54 2.50 -1.02
N LYS A 70 -1.66 1.79 -0.84
CA LYS A 70 -2.06 1.27 0.47
C LYS A 70 -1.04 0.28 1.04
N HIS A 71 -0.59 -0.70 0.25
CA HIS A 71 0.43 -1.66 0.68
C HIS A 71 1.76 -0.97 1.02
N GLY A 72 2.18 0.01 0.21
CA GLY A 72 3.38 0.80 0.47
C GLY A 72 3.29 1.58 1.78
N ARG A 73 2.19 2.30 2.03
CA ARG A 73 1.97 3.09 3.25
C ARG A 73 1.94 2.21 4.50
N VAL A 74 1.20 1.10 4.45
CA VAL A 74 1.12 0.14 5.57
C VAL A 74 2.50 -0.46 5.83
N ALA A 75 3.21 -0.90 4.80
CA ALA A 75 4.54 -1.50 4.96
C ALA A 75 5.58 -0.52 5.51
N MET A 76 5.55 0.76 5.10
CA MET A 76 6.43 1.79 5.65
C MET A 76 6.24 1.95 7.17
N LEU A 77 4.99 2.03 7.62
CA LEU A 77 4.67 2.17 9.03
C LEU A 77 4.94 0.87 9.82
N ALA A 78 4.61 -0.29 9.24
CA ALA A 78 4.81 -1.58 9.88
C ALA A 78 6.29 -1.90 10.09
N TRP A 79 7.13 -1.67 9.07
CA TRP A 79 8.57 -1.87 9.18
C TRP A 79 9.20 -0.94 10.22
N PHE A 80 8.85 0.35 10.18
CA PHE A 80 9.39 1.31 11.14
C PHE A 80 8.93 1.01 12.57
N GLY A 81 7.64 0.71 12.77
CA GLY A 81 7.06 0.38 14.06
C GLY A 81 7.66 -0.88 14.68
N TRP A 82 7.90 -1.91 13.87
CA TRP A 82 8.55 -3.15 14.30
C TRP A 82 9.96 -2.87 14.85
N LEU A 83 10.79 -2.17 14.07
CA LEU A 83 12.15 -1.82 14.49
C LEU A 83 12.18 -0.92 15.72
N ALA A 84 11.24 0.03 15.82
CA ALA A 84 11.15 0.92 16.96
C ALA A 84 10.79 0.17 18.24
N ALA A 85 9.85 -0.79 18.18
CA ALA A 85 9.43 -1.59 19.32
C ALA A 85 10.50 -2.59 19.81
N ASP A 86 11.33 -3.10 18.89
CA ASP A 86 12.51 -3.93 19.21
C ASP A 86 13.74 -3.11 19.64
N GLY A 87 13.68 -1.78 19.59
CA GLY A 87 14.74 -0.91 20.07
C GLY A 87 15.93 -0.75 19.13
N ALA A 88 15.75 -1.00 17.83
CA ALA A 88 16.79 -0.87 16.82
C ALA A 88 17.37 0.57 16.71
N PHE A 89 16.65 1.58 17.22
CA PHE A 89 17.08 2.98 17.24
C PHE A 89 17.77 3.40 18.55
N GLY A 90 18.25 2.42 19.34
CA GLY A 90 19.02 2.63 20.56
C GLY A 90 18.20 2.55 21.85
N PHE A 91 16.88 2.68 21.77
CA PHE A 91 15.96 2.45 22.89
C PHE A 91 14.64 1.83 22.39
N PRO A 92 14.01 0.92 23.16
CA PRO A 92 12.72 0.33 22.79
C PRO A 92 11.60 1.36 22.95
N LEU A 93 10.93 1.69 21.84
CA LEU A 93 9.77 2.57 21.83
C LEU A 93 8.51 1.76 22.12
N ARG A 94 8.11 1.70 23.39
CA ARG A 94 6.92 0.95 23.86
C ARG A 94 5.95 1.86 24.60
N PHE A 95 4.66 1.52 24.57
CA PHE A 95 3.63 2.29 25.27
C PHE A 95 3.79 2.18 26.80
N PRO A 96 3.33 3.21 27.55
CA PRO A 96 3.38 3.20 29.00
C PRO A 96 2.30 2.28 29.58
N ALA A 97 2.63 1.01 29.77
CA ALA A 97 1.96 0.06 30.68
C ALA A 97 2.74 -1.26 30.67
N SER A 98 2.69 -2.02 31.78
CA SER A 98 3.39 -3.31 31.89
C SER A 98 3.00 -4.28 30.77
N VAL A 99 1.72 -4.33 30.41
CA VAL A 99 1.18 -5.15 29.31
C VAL A 99 1.90 -4.96 27.96
N TYR A 100 2.44 -3.77 27.69
CA TYR A 100 3.21 -3.48 26.47
C TYR A 100 4.71 -3.61 26.68
N GLN A 101 5.20 -3.46 27.91
CA GLN A 101 6.62 -3.57 28.25
C GLN A 101 7.07 -5.02 28.41
N ASP A 102 6.20 -5.90 28.89
CA ASP A 102 6.48 -7.31 29.17
C ASP A 102 6.52 -8.17 27.89
N VAL A 103 6.25 -7.57 26.73
CA VAL A 103 6.34 -8.26 25.44
C VAL A 103 7.81 -8.56 25.11
N PRO A 104 8.17 -9.83 24.85
CA PRO A 104 9.57 -10.21 24.67
C PRO A 104 10.15 -9.71 23.34
N SER A 105 9.36 -9.72 22.26
CA SER A 105 9.77 -9.24 20.94
C SER A 105 8.57 -8.81 20.12
N SER A 106 8.80 -7.98 19.09
CA SER A 106 7.76 -7.54 18.15
C SER A 106 7.10 -8.72 17.42
N TYR A 107 7.81 -9.83 17.27
CA TYR A 107 7.27 -11.07 16.71
C TYR A 107 6.17 -11.68 17.60
N ALA A 108 6.42 -11.80 18.91
CA ALA A 108 5.44 -12.33 19.85
C ALA A 108 4.31 -11.32 20.16
N ALA A 109 4.49 -10.05 19.81
CA ALA A 109 3.54 -8.99 20.13
C ALA A 109 2.15 -9.25 19.56
N HIS A 110 2.04 -9.87 18.38
CA HIS A 110 0.73 -10.16 17.78
C HIS A 110 -0.15 -11.00 18.72
N ASP A 111 0.32 -12.17 19.14
CA ASP A 111 -0.49 -13.11 19.92
C ASP A 111 -0.80 -12.57 21.33
N VAL A 112 0.18 -11.90 21.94
CA VAL A 112 0.00 -11.24 23.24
C VAL A 112 -1.05 -10.13 23.13
N MET A 113 -0.99 -9.28 22.12
CA MET A 113 -1.94 -8.17 21.95
C MET A 113 -3.32 -8.61 21.49
N VAL A 114 -3.42 -9.76 20.80
CA VAL A 114 -4.71 -10.40 20.46
C VAL A 114 -5.37 -10.95 21.71
N SER A 115 -4.64 -11.72 22.53
CA SER A 115 -5.18 -12.27 23.78
C SER A 115 -5.56 -11.18 24.80
N GLN A 116 -4.82 -10.08 24.84
CA GLN A 116 -5.13 -8.91 25.66
C GLN A 116 -6.35 -8.12 25.14
N GLY A 117 -6.62 -8.16 23.83
CA GLY A 117 -7.72 -7.46 23.16
C GLY A 117 -7.35 -6.13 22.50
N SER A 118 -6.14 -5.59 22.72
CA SER A 118 -5.67 -4.35 22.09
C SER A 118 -5.62 -4.47 20.56
N MET A 119 -5.26 -5.64 20.03
CA MET A 119 -5.27 -5.87 18.58
C MET A 119 -6.70 -5.85 18.01
N GLY A 120 -7.69 -6.31 18.78
CA GLY A 120 -9.10 -6.25 18.39
C GLY A 120 -9.61 -4.81 18.28
N PHE A 121 -9.17 -3.92 19.19
CA PHE A 121 -9.47 -2.50 19.08
C PHE A 121 -8.86 -1.87 17.82
N ILE A 122 -7.59 -2.15 17.53
CA ILE A 122 -6.91 -1.66 16.33
C ILE A 122 -7.62 -2.16 15.07
N LEU A 123 -8.05 -3.43 15.05
CA LEU A 123 -8.83 -3.99 13.94
C LEU A 123 -10.14 -3.22 13.73
N GLY A 124 -10.88 -2.91 14.80
CA GLY A 124 -12.11 -2.13 14.72
C GLY A 124 -11.87 -0.70 14.20
N ALA A 125 -10.83 -0.02 14.68
CA ALA A 125 -10.47 1.32 14.23
C ALA A 125 -10.04 1.33 12.75
N ALA A 126 -9.20 0.38 12.34
CA ALA A 126 -8.78 0.24 10.95
C ALA A 126 -9.96 -0.11 10.03
N ALA A 127 -10.86 -0.99 10.45
CA ALA A 127 -12.05 -1.35 9.69
C ALA A 127 -12.98 -0.14 9.49
N PHE A 128 -13.16 0.71 10.51
CA PHE A 128 -13.94 1.93 10.37
C PHE A 128 -13.35 2.88 9.32
N ILE A 129 -12.03 3.12 9.36
CA ILE A 129 -11.34 3.95 8.37
C ILE A 129 -11.46 3.35 6.97
N GLU A 130 -11.27 2.04 6.83
CA GLU A 130 -11.38 1.32 5.56
C GLU A 130 -12.78 1.42 4.96
N ILE A 131 -13.84 1.28 5.76
CA ILE A 131 -15.23 1.43 5.28
C ILE A 131 -15.48 2.85 4.74
N VAL A 132 -15.06 3.87 5.49
CA VAL A 132 -15.22 5.27 5.08
C VAL A 132 -14.44 5.56 3.80
N CYS A 133 -13.19 5.08 3.71
CA CYS A 133 -12.34 5.30 2.54
C CYS A 133 -12.70 4.43 1.33
N ALA A 134 -13.37 3.28 1.51
CA ALA A 134 -13.75 2.38 0.42
C ALA A 134 -14.91 2.94 -0.43
N ALA A 135 -15.80 3.75 0.16
CA ALA A 135 -16.95 4.33 -0.54
C ALA A 135 -16.54 5.13 -1.78
N VAL A 136 -15.41 5.85 -1.73
CA VAL A 136 -14.94 6.66 -2.85
C VAL A 136 -14.53 5.82 -4.07
N LEU A 137 -14.15 4.55 -3.88
CA LEU A 137 -13.82 3.66 -5.00
C LEU A 137 -15.07 3.26 -5.79
N VAL A 138 -16.23 3.24 -5.14
CA VAL A 138 -17.51 3.05 -5.79
C VAL A 138 -17.87 4.30 -6.61
N GLU A 139 -17.72 5.51 -6.05
CA GLU A 139 -17.96 6.77 -6.76
C GLU A 139 -17.07 6.90 -8.01
N VAL A 140 -15.78 6.59 -7.88
CA VAL A 140 -14.84 6.57 -9.03
C VAL A 140 -15.26 5.51 -10.06
N SER A 141 -15.71 4.32 -9.61
CA SER A 141 -16.16 3.27 -10.54
C SER A 141 -17.40 3.68 -11.35
N LYS A 142 -18.23 4.58 -10.80
CA LYS A 142 -19.41 5.15 -11.48
C LYS A 142 -19.08 6.34 -12.37
N GLY A 143 -17.83 6.83 -12.34
CA GLY A 143 -17.44 8.07 -13.02
C GLY A 143 -18.00 9.34 -12.36
N GLU A 144 -18.45 9.25 -11.11
CA GLU A 144 -18.98 10.39 -10.33
C GLU A 144 -17.86 11.21 -9.67
N SER A 145 -16.62 10.70 -9.70
CA SER A 145 -15.47 11.32 -9.06
C SER A 145 -14.20 11.20 -9.91
N ASP A 146 -13.52 12.33 -10.12
CA ASP A 146 -12.23 12.42 -10.82
C ASP A 146 -11.01 12.28 -9.88
N ARG A 147 -11.22 11.71 -8.68
CA ARG A 147 -10.17 11.52 -7.67
C ARG A 147 -9.02 10.68 -8.23
N ALA A 148 -7.79 11.16 -8.11
CA ALA A 148 -6.60 10.36 -8.40
C ALA A 148 -6.41 9.21 -7.39
N ALA A 149 -5.92 8.06 -7.85
CA ALA A 149 -5.69 6.91 -6.97
C ALA A 149 -4.75 7.26 -5.79
N GLY A 150 -5.18 6.92 -4.58
CA GLY A 150 -4.50 7.15 -3.31
C GLY A 150 -4.47 8.59 -2.80
N ASP A 151 -5.19 9.51 -3.46
CA ASP A 151 -5.35 10.90 -3.03
C ASP A 151 -6.47 11.04 -2.00
N TYR A 152 -6.16 11.50 -0.80
CA TYR A 152 -7.15 11.74 0.26
C TYR A 152 -7.19 13.19 0.71
N SER A 153 -6.56 14.12 -0.04
CA SER A 153 -6.40 15.52 0.38
C SER A 153 -5.77 15.68 1.78
N LEU A 154 -4.98 14.70 2.20
CA LEU A 154 -4.33 14.67 3.52
C LEU A 154 -2.97 15.38 3.47
N ASP A 155 -3.00 16.71 3.41
CA ASP A 155 -1.80 17.57 3.48
C ASP A 155 -1.95 18.66 4.56
N PRO A 156 -1.93 18.28 5.86
CA PRO A 156 -2.12 19.23 6.96
C PRO A 156 -1.00 20.28 7.03
N LEU A 157 0.19 19.96 6.51
CA LEU A 157 1.35 20.85 6.49
C LEU A 157 1.48 21.65 5.18
N GLN A 158 0.52 21.53 4.26
CA GLN A 158 0.49 22.22 2.96
C GLN A 158 1.80 22.06 2.16
N MET A 159 2.44 20.89 2.25
CA MET A 159 3.73 20.61 1.60
C MET A 159 3.64 20.61 0.07
N LEU A 160 2.47 20.41 -0.51
CA LEU A 160 2.26 20.38 -1.96
C LEU A 160 1.59 21.65 -2.50
N LYS A 161 1.16 22.56 -1.63
CA LYS A 161 0.49 23.81 -2.03
C LYS A 161 1.45 24.73 -2.78
N GLY A 162 1.05 25.15 -3.99
CA GLY A 162 1.84 26.06 -4.83
C GLY A 162 3.04 25.41 -5.53
N LYS A 163 3.17 24.08 -5.49
CA LYS A 163 4.21 23.36 -6.23
C LYS A 163 3.81 23.14 -7.68
N THR A 164 4.81 23.04 -8.55
CA THR A 164 4.61 22.67 -9.96
C THR A 164 4.22 21.20 -10.11
N GLY A 165 3.59 20.83 -11.23
CA GLY A 165 3.19 19.44 -11.50
C GLY A 165 4.36 18.45 -11.42
N GLU A 166 5.52 18.82 -11.95
CA GLU A 166 6.74 17.99 -11.88
C GLU A 166 7.22 17.75 -10.45
N GLU A 167 7.11 18.75 -9.58
CA GLU A 167 7.50 18.61 -8.17
C GLU A 167 6.53 17.74 -7.38
N VAL A 168 5.23 17.84 -7.70
CA VAL A 168 4.20 16.95 -7.15
C VAL A 168 4.47 15.52 -7.58
N ASP A 169 4.75 15.29 -8.86
CA ASP A 169 5.07 13.95 -9.38
C ASP A 169 6.38 13.40 -8.82
N ARG A 170 7.38 14.26 -8.58
CA ARG A 170 8.60 13.87 -7.88
C ARG A 170 8.32 13.42 -6.45
N MET A 171 7.38 14.05 -5.74
CA MET A 171 6.98 13.64 -4.39
C MET A 171 6.20 12.32 -4.41
N LYS A 172 5.25 12.16 -5.34
CA LYS A 172 4.55 10.89 -5.57
C LYS A 172 5.53 9.75 -5.89
N LEU A 173 6.56 10.02 -6.68
CA LEU A 173 7.60 9.04 -7.01
C LEU A 173 8.40 8.62 -5.77
N ARG A 174 8.68 9.54 -4.84
CA ARG A 174 9.37 9.23 -3.58
C ARG A 174 8.52 8.32 -2.70
N GLU A 175 7.23 8.62 -2.57
CA GLU A 175 6.29 7.77 -1.84
C GLU A 175 6.27 6.35 -2.41
N LEU A 176 6.16 6.20 -3.73
CA LEU A 176 6.15 4.90 -4.39
C LEU A 176 7.46 4.13 -4.21
N LYS A 177 8.61 4.78 -4.40
CA LYS A 177 9.92 4.11 -4.27
C LYS A 177 10.19 3.66 -2.83
N ASN A 178 9.90 4.52 -1.85
CA ASN A 178 10.06 4.18 -0.44
C ASN A 178 9.05 3.10 -0.02
N GLY A 179 7.81 3.17 -0.49
CA GLY A 179 6.79 2.14 -0.26
C GLY A 179 7.20 0.78 -0.83
N ARG A 180 7.68 0.73 -2.08
CA ARG A 180 8.20 -0.51 -2.71
C ARG A 180 9.36 -1.11 -1.93
N LEU A 181 10.30 -0.28 -1.49
CA LEU A 181 11.42 -0.73 -0.67
C LEU A 181 10.93 -1.26 0.68
N ALA A 182 10.02 -0.57 1.35
CA ALA A 182 9.48 -0.96 2.64
C ALA A 182 8.68 -2.26 2.59
N MET A 183 7.92 -2.52 1.51
CA MET A 183 7.22 -3.80 1.31
C MET A 183 8.18 -4.98 1.32
N LEU A 184 9.32 -4.86 0.62
CA LEU A 184 10.36 -5.89 0.62
C LEU A 184 11.10 -5.98 1.96
N ALA A 185 11.41 -4.83 2.57
CA ALA A 185 12.10 -4.78 3.86
C ALA A 185 11.28 -5.43 4.97
N PHE A 186 9.98 -5.15 5.04
CA PHE A 186 9.08 -5.76 6.03
C PHE A 186 8.96 -7.27 5.83
N ALA A 187 8.75 -7.72 4.58
CA ALA A 187 8.70 -9.14 4.28
C ALA A 187 10.00 -9.86 4.69
N GLY A 188 11.15 -9.25 4.45
CA GLY A 188 12.46 -9.78 4.87
C GLY A 188 12.56 -9.93 6.39
N VAL A 189 12.25 -8.88 7.15
CA VAL A 189 12.32 -8.89 8.63
C VAL A 189 11.40 -9.95 9.22
N VAL A 190 10.14 -10.03 8.78
CA VAL A 190 9.19 -11.03 9.28
C VAL A 190 9.67 -12.45 8.98
N THR A 191 10.16 -12.69 7.76
CA THR A 191 10.66 -14.02 7.35
C THR A 191 11.89 -14.43 8.16
N GLN A 192 12.85 -13.53 8.37
CA GLN A 192 14.06 -13.80 9.15
C GLN A 192 13.73 -14.07 10.62
N ASN A 193 12.78 -13.33 11.19
CA ASN A 193 12.36 -13.52 12.58
C ASN A 193 11.70 -14.90 12.78
N GLN A 194 10.86 -15.33 11.84
CA GLN A 194 10.27 -16.67 11.82
C GLN A 194 11.31 -17.80 11.78
N LEU A 195 12.45 -17.57 11.12
CA LEU A 195 13.53 -18.54 11.01
C LEU A 195 14.43 -18.61 12.26
N GLY A 196 14.19 -17.77 13.27
CA GLY A 196 14.90 -17.80 14.55
C GLY A 196 15.80 -16.59 14.82
N HIS A 197 15.87 -15.62 13.90
CA HIS A 197 16.60 -14.37 14.13
C HIS A 197 15.69 -13.37 14.86
N THR A 198 15.62 -13.46 16.19
CA THR A 198 14.56 -12.80 16.98
C THR A 198 14.85 -11.36 17.39
N ALA A 199 16.07 -10.85 17.20
CA ALA A 199 16.48 -9.51 17.59
C ALA A 199 17.24 -8.79 16.46
N PHE A 200 17.24 -7.47 16.50
CA PHE A 200 18.00 -6.65 15.54
C PHE A 200 19.51 -6.72 15.82
N PRO A 201 20.37 -6.88 14.78
CA PRO A 201 20.04 -7.14 13.39
C PRO A 201 19.56 -8.58 13.16
N TYR A 202 18.52 -8.77 12.35
CA TYR A 202 17.86 -10.07 12.12
C TYR A 202 18.62 -10.95 11.10
N ILE A 203 19.93 -11.15 11.32
CA ILE A 203 20.84 -11.89 10.44
C ILE A 203 21.59 -12.99 11.17
#